data_AF-A0A645I5R9-F1
#
_entry.id   AF-A0A645I5R9-F1
#
_cell.length_a   1.000
_cell.length_b   1.000
_cell.length_c   1.000
_cell.angle_alpha   90.00
_cell.angle_beta   90.00
_cell.angle_gamma   90.00
#
_symmetry.space_group_name_H-M   'P 1'
#
loop_
_entity.id
_entity.type
_entity.pdbx_description
1 polymer ?
#
loop_
_entity_poly.entity_id
_entity_poly.type
_entity_poly.pdbx_seq_one_letter_code
_entity_poly.pdbx_strand_id
1 'polypeptide(L)' 'MTPLYTSMPEMERSGLGFTVMETFMDRLDVSSEVGKGTHISMLKTLGEQSE' A
#
# COMPACT_ATOMS: atom_id res chain seq x y z
N MET A 1 -4.97 -8.38 1.31
CA MET A 1 -3.65 -8.09 1.92
C MET A 1 -3.68 -8.45 3.39
N THR A 2 -2.53 -8.70 4.02
CA THR A 2 -2.46 -9.00 5.45
C THR A 2 -2.00 -7.74 6.20
N PRO A 3 -2.79 -7.22 7.17
CA PRO A 3 -2.38 -6.09 7.98
C PRO A 3 -1.17 -6.48 8.87
N LEU A 4 -0.33 -5.50 9.21
CA LEU A 4 0.85 -5.65 10.09
C LEU A 4 1.96 -6.57 9.54
N TYR A 5 1.96 -6.88 8.25
CA TYR A 5 3.00 -7.70 7.64
C TYR A 5 4.26 -6.88 7.31
N THR A 6 5.42 -7.37 7.76
CA THR A 6 6.74 -6.83 7.41
C THR A 6 7.72 -7.98 7.20
N SER A 7 8.59 -7.86 6.21
CA SER A 7 9.68 -8.82 5.97
C SER A 7 10.87 -8.62 6.91
N MET A 8 10.85 -7.58 7.74
CA MET A 8 11.89 -7.27 8.75
C MET A 8 11.20 -6.93 10.07
N PRO A 9 10.62 -7.92 10.78
CA PRO A 9 9.91 -7.70 12.05
C PRO A 9 10.82 -7.22 13.18
N GLU A 10 12.10 -7.59 13.14
CA GLU A 10 13.12 -7.19 14.12
C GLU A 10 13.49 -5.70 14.09
N MET A 11 13.11 -4.97 13.03
CA MET A 11 13.47 -3.55 12.84
C MET A 11 12.40 -2.55 13.31
N GLU A 12 11.57 -2.90 14.30
CA GLU A 12 10.45 -2.06 14.80
C GLU A 12 9.51 -1.53 13.68
N ARG A 13 9.43 -2.23 12.55
CA ARG A 13 8.58 -1.85 11.41
C ARG A 13 7.15 -2.29 11.68
N SER A 14 6.19 -1.36 11.54
CA SER A 14 4.78 -1.62 11.84
C SER A 14 4.06 -2.53 10.84
N GLY A 15 4.56 -2.66 9.61
CA GLY A 15 3.88 -3.44 8.56
C GLY A 15 2.54 -2.84 8.11
N LEU A 16 2.33 -1.53 8.31
CA LEU A 16 1.07 -0.83 8.02
C LEU A 16 1.04 -0.06 6.69
N GLY A 17 2.14 -0.04 5.94
CA GLY A 17 2.27 0.82 4.75
C GLY A 17 1.17 0.60 3.72
N PHE A 18 0.92 -0.64 3.30
CA PHE A 18 -0.13 -0.94 2.32
C PHE A 18 -1.54 -0.68 2.85
N THR A 19 -1.79 -0.95 4.13
CA THR A 19 -3.08 -0.67 4.77
C THR A 19 -3.42 0.81 4.71
N VAL A 20 -2.44 1.67 5.02
CA VAL A 20 -2.59 3.13 4.90
C VAL A 20 -2.87 3.55 3.44
N MET A 21 -2.13 2.99 2.49
CA MET A 21 -2.34 3.29 1.07
C MET A 21 -3.74 2.89 0.58
N GLU A 22 -4.23 1.73 1.00
CA GLU A 22 -5.57 1.23 0.66
C GLU A 22 -6.68 2.09 1.30
N THR A 23 -6.50 2.54 2.54
CA THR A 23 -7.48 3.43 3.20
C THR A 23 -7.61 4.78 2.51
N PHE A 24 -6.52 5.36 2.03
CA PHE A 24 -6.55 6.72 1.48
C PHE A 24 -6.86 6.79 -0.01
N MET A 25 -6.52 5.76 -0.79
CA MET A 25 -6.70 5.76 -2.25
C MET A 25 -8.02 5.12 -2.66
N ASP A 26 -8.58 5.55 -3.79
CA ASP A 26 -9.81 4.95 -4.31
C ASP A 26 -9.50 3.67 -5.10
N ARG A 27 -8.31 3.62 -5.71
CA ARG A 27 -7.81 2.44 -6.40
C ARG A 27 -6.31 2.28 -6.21
N LEU A 28 -5.90 1.05 -5.96
CA LEU A 28 -4.52 0.66 -5.75
C LEU A 28 -4.24 -0.63 -6.52
N ASP A 29 -3.29 -0.57 -7.46
CA ASP A 29 -2.85 -1.69 -8.30
C ASP A 29 -1.35 -1.92 -8.05
N VAL A 30 -0.98 -3.15 -7.69
CA VAL A 30 0.40 -3.53 -7.35
C VAL A 30 0.87 -4.62 -8.30
N SER A 31 2.02 -4.38 -8.93
CA SER A 31 2.73 -5.37 -9.74
C SER A 31 4.17 -5.48 -9.24
N SER A 32 4.65 -6.71 -9.07
CA SER A 32 6.01 -6.95 -8.58
C SER A 32 6.54 -8.24 -9.20
N GLU A 33 7.80 -8.20 -9.60
CA GLU A 33 8.51 -9.38 -10.10
C GLU A 33 9.93 -9.39 -9.54
N VAL A 34 10.39 -10.56 -9.10
CA VAL A 34 11.72 -10.74 -8.53
C VAL A 34 12.78 -10.31 -9.54
N GLY A 35 13.69 -9.43 -9.10
CA GLY A 35 14.75 -8.89 -9.96
C GLY A 35 14.32 -7.77 -10.91
N LYS A 36 13.02 -7.47 -11.03
CA LYS A 36 12.50 -6.32 -11.81
C LYS A 36 11.99 -5.19 -10.94
N GLY A 37 11.79 -5.45 -9.64
CA GLY A 37 11.33 -4.48 -8.67
C GLY A 37 9.81 -4.51 -8.50
N THR A 38 9.29 -3.45 -7.88
CA THR A 38 7.87 -3.32 -7.54
C THR A 38 7.35 -2.01 -8.11
N HIS A 39 6.22 -2.08 -8.80
CA HIS A 39 5.50 -0.94 -9.32
C HIS A 39 4.14 -0.85 -8.65
N ILE A 40 3.85 0.31 -8.06
CA ILE A 40 2.59 0.60 -7.38
C ILE A 40 1.93 1.75 -8.13
N SER A 41 0.73 1.50 -8.65
CA SER A 41 -0.13 2.50 -9.27
C SER A 41 -1.25 2.87 -8.30
N MET A 42 -1.38 4.16 -8.01
CA MET A 42 -2.36 4.70 -7.06
C MET A 42 -3.22 5.74 -7.76
N LEU A 43 -4.53 5.68 -7.57
CA LEU A 43 -5.47 6.66 -8.10
C LEU A 43 -6.32 7.22 -6.96
N LYS A 44 -6.40 8.55 -6.91
CA LYS A 44 -7.30 9.30 -6.05
C LYS A 44 -8.10 10.28 -6.87
N THR A 45 -9.41 10.21 -6.75
CA THR A 45 -10.36 11.16 -7.29
C THR A 45 -10.44 12.33 -6.32
N LEU A 46 -10.09 13.51 -6.79
CA LEU A 46 -10.16 14.74 -6.02
C LEU A 46 -11.44 15.46 -6.42
N GLY A 47 -12.40 15.64 -5.51
CA GLY A 47 -13.60 16.41 -5.85
C GLY A 47 -14.91 16.09 -5.12
N GLU A 48 -15.02 14.95 -4.44
CA GLU A 48 -16.07 14.72 -3.43
C GLU A 48 -15.47 13.85 -2.33
N GLN A 49 -15.26 14.43 -1.15
CA GLN A 49 -15.13 13.68 0.09
C GLN A 49 -16.43 13.90 0.85
N SER A 50 -17.35 12.94 0.75
CA SER A 50 -18.29 12.68 1.84
C SER A 50 -17.62 11.64 2.73
N GLU A 51 -17.39 12.06 3.98
CA GLU A 51 -16.79 11.35 5.12
C GLU A 51 -15.25 11.38 5.25
#